data_AF-A0A972D9C6-F1
#
_entry.id   AF-A0A972D9C6-F1
#
_cell.length_a   1.000
_cell.length_b   1.000
_cell.length_c   1.000
_cell.angle_alpha   90.00
_cell.angle_beta   90.00
_cell.angle_gamma   90.00
#
_symmetry.space_group_name_H-M   'P 1'
#
loop_
_entity.id
_entity.type
_entity.pdbx_description
1 polymer ?
#
loop_
_entity_poly.entity_id
_entity_poly.type
_entity_poly.pdbx_seq_one_letter_code
_entity_poly.pdbx_strand_id
1 'polypeptide(L)'
;MALVIAITAIAILGVLLADMHRSTTTGYVVATTQRDSLRAEYMAKSGLNLTRLLVSQEPAIRQLVAPLYRSLVGRPPPQLPVWRYANLVLAPFCHHERTADEVGSIDFRTAEGLSDLPGTCDVVAFAENSKINLNRPLLIAGDDAKLSLAQQLFAMMGGYQSPSPYDSLFGVQDAQGLFNTRQDIVSAIIDWWDEDVDQLSFDPGANAVSTVGSENDVYRRFKDPYSIKNAPFDSLEELRLIRGIDDEFWATFIEPNPENPESRIVTIYGSGMVNPNEAPPEVLLARVCSFIPATTLCVDPLEGMRFVQLLRTIRDLVPVPFFTRSSDFLNFIEGKGSARDLYPMLQSYLGAESGMLFMPVEVPANLRAEMNRSFVTSAQILTIEVTGTVNRAKTKIRTVMNFHDRWTPPPPLTGTMPGLGIFHYYRVE
;
A
#
# COMPACT_ATOMS: atom_id res chain seq x y z
N MET A 1 -54.20 -6.99 55.00
CA MET A 1 -52.87 -6.63 55.54
C MET A 1 -51.81 -7.65 55.13
N ALA A 2 -51.89 -8.92 55.56
CA ALA A 2 -50.88 -9.94 55.22
C ALA A 2 -50.66 -10.17 53.71
N LEU A 3 -51.73 -10.19 52.91
CA LEU A 3 -51.64 -10.40 51.46
C LEU A 3 -50.98 -9.24 50.71
N VAL A 4 -51.22 -7.99 51.14
CA VAL A 4 -50.58 -6.80 50.57
C VAL A 4 -49.07 -6.81 50.89
N ILE A 5 -48.71 -7.14 52.13
CA ILE A 5 -47.30 -7.26 52.56
C ILE A 5 -46.57 -8.34 51.74
N ALA A 6 -47.21 -9.49 51.52
CA ALA A 6 -46.64 -10.58 50.71
C ALA A 6 -46.43 -10.17 49.25
N ILE A 7 -47.42 -9.51 48.63
CA ILE A 7 -47.29 -9.03 47.25
C ILE A 7 -46.19 -7.96 47.14
N THR A 8 -46.13 -7.02 48.09
CA THR A 8 -45.05 -6.01 48.10
C THR A 8 -43.68 -6.64 48.28
N ALA A 9 -43.55 -7.66 49.14
CA ALA A 9 -42.30 -8.37 49.35
C ALA A 9 -41.86 -9.15 48.11
N ILE A 10 -42.78 -9.84 47.43
CA ILE A 10 -42.50 -10.55 46.17
C ILE A 10 -42.13 -9.58 45.06
N ALA A 11 -42.82 -8.43 44.95
CA ALA A 11 -42.50 -7.40 43.98
C ALA A 11 -41.08 -6.83 44.20
N ILE A 12 -40.73 -6.52 45.45
CA ILE A 12 -39.38 -6.04 45.80
C ILE A 12 -38.32 -7.12 45.51
N LEU A 13 -38.58 -8.37 45.88
CA LEU A 13 -37.67 -9.49 45.58
C LEU A 13 -37.49 -9.70 44.07
N GLY A 14 -38.58 -9.60 43.31
CA GLY A 14 -38.57 -9.69 41.85
C GLY A 14 -37.72 -8.60 41.20
N VAL A 15 -37.83 -7.35 41.68
CA VAL A 15 -37.00 -6.23 41.22
C VAL A 15 -35.52 -6.47 41.57
N LEU A 16 -35.22 -6.89 42.80
CA LEU A 16 -33.84 -7.18 43.23
C LEU A 16 -33.21 -8.32 42.42
N LEU A 17 -33.95 -9.41 42.18
CA LEU A 17 -33.48 -10.53 41.35
C LEU A 17 -33.25 -10.08 39.90
N ALA A 18 -34.14 -9.27 39.34
CA ALA A 18 -33.97 -8.74 37.98
C ALA A 18 -32.73 -7.83 37.88
N ASP A 19 -32.48 -7.00 38.89
CA ASP A 19 -31.30 -6.12 38.94
C ASP A 19 -30.00 -6.92 39.10
N MET A 20 -29.96 -7.88 40.02
CA MET A 20 -28.82 -8.80 40.17
C MET A 20 -28.56 -9.59 38.88
N HIS A 21 -29.62 -10.09 38.22
CA HIS A 21 -29.47 -10.82 36.97
C HIS A 21 -28.91 -9.93 35.86
N ARG A 22 -29.43 -8.70 35.70
CA ARG A 22 -28.88 -7.73 34.74
C ARG A 22 -27.42 -7.40 35.04
N SER A 23 -27.09 -7.05 36.29
CA SER A 23 -25.72 -6.70 36.67
C SER A 23 -24.73 -7.85 36.46
N THR A 24 -25.12 -9.09 36.79
CA THR A 24 -24.27 -10.27 36.59
C THR A 24 -24.11 -10.63 35.12
N THR A 25 -25.18 -10.59 34.32
CA THR A 25 -25.10 -10.82 32.88
C THR A 25 -24.27 -9.74 32.18
N THR A 26 -24.48 -8.46 32.49
CA THR A 26 -23.66 -7.38 31.94
C THR A 26 -22.19 -7.53 32.33
N GLY A 27 -21.90 -7.82 33.61
CA GLY A 27 -20.53 -8.04 34.07
C GLY A 27 -19.86 -9.23 33.38
N TYR A 28 -20.59 -10.34 33.20
CA TYR A 28 -20.11 -11.50 32.46
C TYR A 28 -19.80 -11.17 31.00
N VAL A 29 -20.71 -10.48 30.29
CA VAL A 29 -20.50 -10.08 28.90
C VAL A 29 -19.26 -9.19 28.77
N VAL A 30 -19.13 -8.16 29.61
CA VAL A 30 -17.95 -7.27 29.59
C VAL A 30 -16.65 -8.05 29.83
N ALA A 31 -16.62 -8.93 30.83
CA ALA A 31 -15.45 -9.74 31.13
C ALA A 31 -15.08 -10.67 29.97
N THR A 32 -16.08 -11.31 29.33
CA THR A 32 -15.83 -12.16 28.16
C THR A 32 -15.35 -11.36 26.95
N THR A 33 -15.89 -10.17 26.70
CA THR A 33 -15.45 -9.29 25.62
C THR A 33 -14.03 -8.80 25.84
N GLN A 34 -13.66 -8.39 27.06
CA GLN A 34 -12.29 -7.98 27.39
C GLN A 34 -11.29 -9.13 27.22
N ARG A 35 -11.64 -10.33 27.71
CA ARG A 35 -10.83 -11.54 27.52
C ARG A 35 -10.63 -11.85 26.04
N ASP A 36 -11.71 -11.83 25.26
CA ASP A 36 -11.68 -12.18 23.84
C ASP A 36 -10.92 -11.13 23.03
N SER A 37 -11.07 -9.83 23.36
CA SER A 37 -10.29 -8.73 22.76
C SER A 37 -8.80 -8.85 23.05
N LEU A 38 -8.41 -9.17 24.29
CA LEU A 38 -7.01 -9.40 24.63
C LEU A 38 -6.44 -10.60 23.86
N ARG A 39 -7.19 -11.71 23.79
CA ARG A 39 -6.79 -12.88 23.00
C ARG A 39 -6.65 -12.54 21.51
N ALA A 40 -7.57 -11.76 20.95
CA ALA A 40 -7.51 -11.30 19.57
C ALA A 40 -6.27 -10.43 19.32
N GLU A 41 -5.92 -9.53 20.24
CA GLU A 41 -4.69 -8.74 20.15
C GLU A 41 -3.44 -9.64 20.15
N TYR A 42 -3.38 -10.66 21.01
CA TYR A 42 -2.27 -11.62 21.01
C TYR A 42 -2.23 -12.49 19.75
N MET A 43 -3.38 -12.85 19.18
CA MET A 43 -3.41 -13.52 17.86
C MET A 43 -2.83 -12.62 16.77
N ALA A 44 -3.18 -11.32 16.76
CA ALA A 44 -2.61 -10.35 15.83
C ALA A 44 -1.09 -10.18 16.03
N LYS A 45 -0.61 -10.11 17.28
CA LYS A 45 0.83 -10.04 17.60
C LYS A 45 1.57 -11.30 17.14
N SER A 46 0.98 -12.47 17.32
CA SER A 46 1.54 -13.75 16.86
C SER A 46 1.64 -13.78 15.34
N GLY A 47 0.55 -13.44 14.63
CA GLY A 47 0.55 -13.34 13.17
C GLY A 47 1.64 -12.38 12.67
N LEU A 48 1.77 -11.19 13.28
CA LEU A 48 2.80 -10.22 12.94
C LEU A 48 4.23 -10.78 13.13
N ASN A 49 4.51 -11.41 14.27
CA ASN A 49 5.83 -12.00 14.53
C ASN A 49 6.16 -13.15 13.58
N LEU A 50 5.17 -13.97 13.23
CA LEU A 50 5.31 -15.03 12.24
C LEU A 50 5.54 -14.47 10.83
N THR A 51 4.85 -13.38 10.44
CA THR A 51 5.11 -12.71 9.16
C THR A 51 6.54 -12.13 9.11
N ARG A 52 7.02 -11.54 10.21
CA ARG A 52 8.42 -11.06 10.31
C ARG A 52 9.43 -12.19 10.14
N LEU A 53 9.16 -13.33 10.75
CA LEU A 53 9.99 -14.53 10.57
C LEU A 53 9.95 -15.00 9.11
N LEU A 54 8.77 -15.05 8.48
CA LEU A 54 8.62 -15.42 7.07
C LEU A 54 9.45 -14.50 6.15
N VAL A 55 9.39 -13.19 6.35
CA VAL A 55 10.21 -12.22 5.60
C VAL A 55 11.70 -12.49 5.80
N SER A 56 12.12 -12.81 7.04
CA SER A 56 13.53 -13.15 7.33
C SER A 56 14.02 -14.40 6.61
N GLN A 57 13.11 -15.33 6.30
CA GLN A 57 13.42 -16.58 5.59
C GLN A 57 13.34 -16.45 4.06
N GLU A 58 12.95 -15.28 3.53
CA GLU A 58 12.88 -15.02 2.09
C GLU A 58 14.17 -15.43 1.35
N PRO A 59 15.39 -15.11 1.84
CA PRO A 59 16.60 -15.46 1.11
C PRO A 59 16.78 -16.98 0.95
N ALA A 60 16.39 -17.76 1.95
CA ALA A 60 16.45 -19.23 1.91
C ALA A 60 15.37 -19.80 0.98
N ILE A 61 14.13 -19.29 1.05
CA ILE A 61 13.03 -19.66 0.16
C ILE A 61 13.42 -19.37 -1.30
N ARG A 62 13.99 -18.19 -1.56
CA ARG A 62 14.46 -17.78 -2.88
C ARG A 62 15.51 -18.72 -3.45
N GLN A 63 16.46 -19.18 -2.62
CA GLN A 63 17.46 -20.16 -3.03
C GLN A 63 16.84 -21.52 -3.38
N LEU A 64 15.86 -21.97 -2.57
CA LEU A 64 15.16 -23.23 -2.80
C LEU A 64 14.42 -23.26 -4.14
N VAL A 65 13.73 -22.18 -4.50
CA VAL A 65 12.94 -22.11 -5.75
C VAL A 65 13.75 -21.64 -6.96
N ALA A 66 14.99 -21.20 -6.77
CA ALA A 66 15.82 -20.67 -7.85
C ALA A 66 15.98 -21.59 -9.07
N PRO A 67 16.15 -22.94 -8.93
CA PRO A 67 16.23 -23.83 -10.08
C PRO A 67 14.94 -23.84 -10.92
N LEU A 68 13.78 -23.94 -10.25
CA LEU A 68 12.48 -23.89 -10.89
C LEU A 68 12.27 -22.54 -11.59
N TYR A 69 12.56 -21.45 -10.89
CA TYR A 69 12.42 -20.10 -11.43
C TYR A 69 13.32 -19.86 -12.66
N ARG A 70 14.56 -20.38 -12.65
CA ARG A 70 15.46 -20.34 -13.84
C ARG A 70 14.90 -21.13 -15.02
N SER A 71 14.20 -22.24 -14.77
CA SER A 71 13.58 -23.01 -15.85
C SER A 71 12.42 -22.25 -16.51
N LEU A 72 11.66 -21.48 -15.73
CA LEU A 72 10.51 -20.70 -16.19
C LEU A 72 10.91 -19.36 -16.84
N VAL A 73 11.67 -18.53 -16.11
CA VAL A 73 12.00 -17.14 -16.50
C VAL A 73 13.38 -17.05 -17.16
N GLY A 74 14.20 -18.11 -17.11
CA GLY A 74 15.54 -18.11 -17.70
C GLY A 74 16.60 -17.36 -16.90
N ARG A 75 16.25 -16.81 -15.72
CA ARG A 75 17.11 -15.97 -14.88
C ARG A 75 16.91 -16.33 -13.41
N PRO A 76 17.82 -15.99 -12.48
CA PRO A 76 17.57 -16.14 -11.06
C PRO A 76 16.42 -15.22 -10.59
N PRO A 77 15.65 -15.62 -9.57
CA PRO A 77 14.58 -14.79 -9.03
C PRO A 77 15.10 -13.49 -8.40
N PRO A 78 14.34 -12.38 -8.48
CA PRO A 78 14.56 -11.21 -7.64
C PRO A 78 14.17 -11.54 -6.19
N GLN A 79 14.04 -10.54 -5.33
CA GLN A 79 13.38 -10.76 -4.05
C GLN A 79 11.94 -11.23 -4.28
N LEU A 80 11.53 -12.27 -3.56
CA LEU A 80 10.20 -12.83 -3.63
C LEU A 80 9.30 -12.13 -2.62
N PRO A 81 8.06 -11.74 -3.01
CA PRO A 81 7.12 -11.11 -2.10
C PRO A 81 6.45 -12.15 -1.18
N VAL A 82 7.24 -12.87 -0.39
CA VAL A 82 6.77 -13.97 0.47
C VAL A 82 5.71 -13.52 1.48
N TRP A 83 5.74 -12.23 1.86
CA TRP A 83 4.76 -11.60 2.75
C TRP A 83 3.33 -11.62 2.19
N ARG A 84 3.16 -11.56 0.86
CA ARG A 84 1.83 -11.64 0.23
C ARG A 84 1.18 -13.02 0.40
N TYR A 85 2.00 -14.04 0.66
CA TYR A 85 1.57 -15.42 0.88
C TYR A 85 1.48 -15.77 2.36
N ALA A 86 1.58 -14.79 3.28
CA ALA A 86 1.56 -15.03 4.71
C ALA A 86 0.32 -15.83 5.16
N ASN A 87 -0.88 -15.51 4.66
CA ASN A 87 -2.09 -16.27 5.03
C ASN A 87 -2.06 -17.72 4.58
N LEU A 88 -1.40 -18.03 3.46
CA LEU A 88 -1.25 -19.39 2.97
C LEU A 88 -0.20 -20.15 3.79
N VAL A 89 0.98 -19.54 3.97
CA VAL A 89 2.13 -20.18 4.64
C VAL A 89 1.89 -20.32 6.14
N LEU A 90 1.22 -19.34 6.75
CA LEU A 90 0.94 -19.30 8.19
C LEU A 90 -0.44 -19.86 8.54
N ALA A 91 -1.17 -20.43 7.56
CA ALA A 91 -2.49 -21.03 7.78
C ALA A 91 -2.54 -21.98 8.99
N PRO A 92 -1.56 -22.86 9.25
CA PRO A 92 -1.59 -23.74 10.43
C PRO A 92 -1.58 -23.00 11.77
N PHE A 93 -1.03 -21.78 11.83
CA PHE A 93 -0.94 -20.97 13.04
C PHE A 93 -2.06 -19.94 13.14
N CYS A 94 -2.56 -19.48 12.01
CA CYS A 94 -3.53 -18.39 11.93
C CYS A 94 -4.96 -18.86 11.62
N HIS A 95 -5.13 -20.05 11.06
CA HIS A 95 -6.42 -20.62 10.64
C HIS A 95 -6.46 -22.12 10.91
N HIS A 96 -6.16 -22.52 12.14
CA HIS A 96 -6.05 -23.94 12.53
C HIS A 96 -7.31 -24.76 12.24
N GLU A 97 -8.50 -24.15 12.38
CA GLU A 97 -9.79 -24.78 12.09
C GLU A 97 -9.96 -25.12 10.60
N ARG A 98 -9.35 -24.33 9.71
CA ARG A 98 -9.35 -24.55 8.26
C ARG A 98 -8.28 -25.54 7.82
N THR A 99 -7.25 -25.76 8.63
CA THR A 99 -6.17 -26.71 8.33
C THR A 99 -6.49 -28.17 8.67
N ALA A 100 -7.79 -28.50 8.87
CA ALA A 100 -8.25 -29.88 8.85
C ALA A 100 -8.05 -30.55 7.47
N ASP A 101 -7.88 -29.74 6.42
CA ASP A 101 -7.47 -30.16 5.08
C ASP A 101 -6.02 -29.71 4.78
N GLU A 102 -5.27 -30.56 4.09
CA GLU A 102 -3.84 -30.46 3.83
C GLU A 102 -3.39 -29.05 3.33
N VAL A 103 -2.47 -28.40 4.04
CA VAL A 103 -1.72 -27.26 3.49
C VAL A 103 -0.50 -27.81 2.74
N GLY A 104 -0.66 -28.05 1.45
CA GLY A 104 0.36 -28.73 0.64
C GLY A 104 0.39 -30.24 0.92
N SER A 105 1.58 -30.80 1.21
CA SER A 105 1.78 -32.24 1.49
C SER A 105 2.17 -32.53 2.95
N ILE A 106 2.01 -31.54 3.84
CA ILE A 106 2.41 -31.63 5.25
C ILE A 106 1.15 -31.76 6.11
N ASP A 107 1.04 -32.84 6.87
CA ASP A 107 -0.05 -33.07 7.81
C ASP A 107 0.25 -32.37 9.15
N PHE A 108 -0.49 -31.30 9.43
CA PHE A 108 -0.37 -30.54 10.68
C PHE A 108 -1.27 -31.06 11.81
N ARG A 109 -2.07 -32.12 11.58
CA ARG A 109 -2.96 -32.69 12.60
C ARG A 109 -2.19 -33.36 13.75
N THR A 110 -0.93 -33.70 13.52
CA THR A 110 -0.03 -34.32 14.50
C THR A 110 0.88 -33.31 15.21
N ALA A 111 0.82 -32.03 14.85
CA ALA A 111 1.66 -31.00 15.42
C ALA A 111 1.17 -30.61 16.83
N GLU A 112 2.01 -30.87 17.83
CA GLU A 112 1.74 -30.52 19.22
C GLU A 112 1.72 -28.99 19.41
N GLY A 113 0.72 -28.47 20.13
CA GLY A 113 0.59 -27.05 20.44
C GLY A 113 -0.20 -26.19 19.45
N LEU A 114 -0.73 -26.78 18.36
CA LEU A 114 -1.57 -26.08 17.38
C LEU A 114 -3.08 -26.34 17.53
N SER A 115 -3.48 -27.31 18.36
CA SER A 115 -4.90 -27.69 18.55
C SER A 115 -5.75 -26.72 19.36
N ASP A 116 -5.11 -25.90 20.21
CA ASP A 116 -5.79 -25.13 21.27
C ASP A 116 -5.65 -23.60 21.07
N LEU A 117 -5.44 -23.16 19.83
CA LEU A 117 -5.30 -21.74 19.54
C LEU A 117 -6.63 -21.00 19.75
N PRO A 118 -6.64 -19.88 20.49
CA PRO A 118 -7.88 -19.24 20.96
C PRO A 118 -8.66 -18.50 19.87
N GLY A 119 -8.11 -18.38 18.65
CA GLY A 119 -8.73 -17.68 17.53
C GLY A 119 -7.90 -17.74 16.26
N THR A 120 -8.16 -16.80 15.35
CA THR A 120 -7.50 -16.72 14.03
C THR A 120 -6.72 -15.42 13.86
N CYS A 121 -5.83 -15.38 12.85
CA CYS A 121 -5.20 -14.15 12.37
C CYS A 121 -5.26 -14.04 10.84
N ASP A 122 -5.49 -12.84 10.34
CA ASP A 122 -5.47 -12.53 8.91
C ASP A 122 -4.42 -11.45 8.65
N VAL A 123 -3.49 -11.72 7.75
CA VAL A 123 -2.37 -10.85 7.39
C VAL A 123 -2.61 -10.23 6.03
N VAL A 124 -2.44 -8.91 5.92
CA VAL A 124 -2.30 -8.18 4.67
C VAL A 124 -0.96 -7.47 4.70
N ALA A 125 -0.11 -7.73 3.71
CA ALA A 125 1.24 -7.18 3.70
C ALA A 125 1.69 -6.82 2.29
N PHE A 126 2.26 -5.63 2.14
CA PHE A 126 2.71 -5.12 0.85
C PHE A 126 3.94 -4.22 1.00
N ALA A 127 4.70 -4.11 -0.08
CA ALA A 127 5.87 -3.25 -0.12
C ALA A 127 5.49 -1.78 -0.28
N GLU A 128 6.08 -0.88 0.51
CA GLU A 128 5.79 0.55 0.43
C GLU A 128 6.35 1.19 -0.85
N ASN A 129 7.46 0.66 -1.37
CA ASN A 129 7.96 1.04 -2.70
C ASN A 129 7.13 0.47 -3.85
N SER A 130 5.98 -0.17 -3.60
CA SER A 130 4.96 -0.42 -4.62
C SER A 130 4.09 0.82 -4.90
N LYS A 131 4.24 1.88 -4.11
CA LYS A 131 3.38 3.08 -4.11
C LYS A 131 4.14 4.33 -4.55
N ILE A 132 3.41 5.39 -4.90
CA ILE A 132 3.99 6.73 -5.11
C ILE A 132 4.28 7.35 -3.74
N ASN A 133 5.55 7.67 -3.47
CA ASN A 133 5.92 8.34 -2.22
C ASN A 133 5.63 9.83 -2.31
N LEU A 134 4.77 10.34 -1.44
CA LEU A 134 4.36 11.75 -1.37
C LEU A 134 5.32 12.60 -0.54
N ASN A 135 6.06 11.99 0.38
CA ASN A 135 7.11 12.68 1.12
C ASN A 135 8.33 12.89 0.23
N ARG A 136 9.19 13.83 0.65
CA ARG A 136 10.48 14.09 -0.01
C ARG A 136 11.22 12.77 -0.29
N PRO A 137 11.55 12.45 -1.55
CA PRO A 137 12.37 11.28 -1.86
C PRO A 137 13.70 11.37 -1.10
N LEU A 138 14.08 10.31 -0.38
CA LEU A 138 15.34 10.29 0.39
C LEU A 138 16.60 10.46 -0.49
N LEU A 139 16.48 10.25 -1.80
CA LEU A 139 17.58 10.14 -2.75
C LEU A 139 17.66 11.30 -3.76
N ILE A 140 16.66 12.18 -3.81
CA ILE A 140 16.58 13.30 -4.75
C ILE A 140 16.26 14.56 -3.94
N ALA A 141 16.95 15.66 -4.18
CA ALA A 141 16.78 16.92 -3.45
C ALA A 141 16.52 18.08 -4.40
N GLY A 142 16.01 19.19 -3.86
CA GLY A 142 15.72 20.40 -4.62
C GLY A 142 14.59 20.22 -5.64
N ASP A 143 14.61 21.05 -6.68
CA ASP A 143 13.54 21.15 -7.67
C ASP A 143 13.34 19.87 -8.48
N ASP A 144 14.40 19.09 -8.72
CA ASP A 144 14.29 17.79 -9.41
C ASP A 144 13.40 16.81 -8.64
N ALA A 145 13.44 16.86 -7.30
CA ALA A 145 12.60 16.02 -6.44
C ALA A 145 11.14 16.47 -6.50
N LYS A 146 10.91 17.79 -6.39
CA LYS A 146 9.58 18.41 -6.48
C LYS A 146 8.96 18.12 -7.85
N LEU A 147 9.72 18.32 -8.93
CA LEU A 147 9.31 18.04 -10.31
C LEU A 147 8.98 16.56 -10.53
N SER A 148 9.85 15.64 -10.08
CA SER A 148 9.60 14.20 -10.27
C SER A 148 8.32 13.74 -9.57
N LEU A 149 8.03 14.25 -8.37
CA LEU A 149 6.76 13.97 -7.69
C LEU A 149 5.58 14.63 -8.42
N ALA A 150 5.73 15.89 -8.82
CA ALA A 150 4.70 16.64 -9.52
C ALA A 150 4.23 15.94 -10.80
N GLN A 151 5.17 15.49 -11.62
CA GLN A 151 4.87 14.73 -12.84
C GLN A 151 4.18 13.39 -12.57
N GLN A 152 4.57 12.67 -11.51
CA GLN A 152 3.93 11.41 -11.12
C GLN A 152 2.47 11.64 -10.70
N LEU A 153 2.22 12.65 -9.86
CA LEU A 153 0.87 13.00 -9.43
C LEU A 153 0.01 13.48 -10.60
N PHE A 154 0.58 14.31 -11.47
CA PHE A 154 -0.11 14.79 -12.66
C PHE A 154 -0.46 13.65 -13.62
N ALA A 155 0.45 12.70 -13.85
CA ALA A 155 0.20 11.51 -14.65
C ALA A 155 -0.87 10.60 -14.02
N MET A 156 -0.81 10.38 -12.70
CA MET A 156 -1.79 9.59 -11.94
C MET A 156 -3.21 10.18 -12.09
N MET A 157 -3.33 11.50 -12.09
CA MET A 157 -4.59 12.23 -12.32
C MET A 157 -5.01 12.29 -13.80
N GLY A 158 -4.31 11.56 -14.68
CA GLY A 158 -4.55 11.53 -16.12
C GLY A 158 -4.27 12.87 -16.82
N GLY A 159 -3.41 13.73 -16.26
CA GLY A 159 -3.16 15.08 -16.77
C GLY A 159 -2.48 15.15 -18.13
N TYR A 160 -1.82 14.07 -18.57
CA TYR A 160 -1.23 13.97 -19.92
C TYR A 160 -2.21 13.43 -20.98
N GLN A 161 -3.38 12.96 -20.57
CA GLN A 161 -4.39 12.38 -21.46
C GLN A 161 -5.32 13.45 -22.02
N SER A 162 -5.76 13.29 -23.27
CA SER A 162 -6.68 14.23 -23.92
C SER A 162 -7.73 13.51 -24.77
N PRO A 163 -9.01 13.45 -24.34
CA PRO A 163 -9.51 13.85 -23.01
C PRO A 163 -9.05 12.89 -21.91
N SER A 164 -8.99 13.37 -20.68
CA SER A 164 -8.73 12.52 -19.51
C SER A 164 -10.05 11.95 -18.98
N PRO A 165 -10.11 10.65 -18.57
CA PRO A 165 -11.29 10.10 -17.92
C PRO A 165 -11.60 10.78 -16.58
N TYR A 166 -10.66 11.54 -16.01
CA TYR A 166 -10.79 12.20 -14.72
C TYR A 166 -11.08 13.70 -14.82
N ASP A 167 -11.30 14.26 -16.01
CA ASP A 167 -11.48 15.70 -16.19
C ASP A 167 -12.64 16.29 -15.39
N SER A 168 -13.67 15.50 -15.10
CA SER A 168 -14.82 15.92 -14.29
C SER A 168 -14.50 16.18 -12.81
N LEU A 169 -13.36 15.70 -12.30
CA LEU A 169 -12.97 15.86 -10.90
C LEU A 169 -12.28 17.21 -10.62
N PHE A 170 -11.90 17.95 -11.66
CA PHE A 170 -11.04 19.13 -11.53
C PHE A 170 -11.74 20.38 -12.07
N GLY A 171 -11.40 21.54 -11.51
CA GLY A 171 -12.04 22.81 -11.88
C GLY A 171 -13.52 22.88 -11.50
N VAL A 172 -13.96 22.03 -10.57
CA VAL A 172 -15.28 22.07 -9.93
C VAL A 172 -15.16 22.80 -8.60
N GLN A 173 -16.25 23.44 -8.16
CA GLN A 173 -16.30 24.12 -6.88
C GLN A 173 -16.35 23.10 -5.73
N ASP A 174 -15.37 23.15 -4.83
CA ASP A 174 -15.32 22.29 -3.64
C ASP A 174 -16.20 22.82 -2.49
N ALA A 175 -16.24 22.08 -1.38
CA ALA A 175 -17.00 22.45 -0.17
C ALA A 175 -16.53 23.76 0.48
N GLN A 176 -15.32 24.22 0.18
CA GLN A 176 -14.72 25.46 0.64
C GLN A 176 -14.96 26.62 -0.35
N GLY A 177 -15.63 26.35 -1.47
CA GLY A 177 -15.95 27.32 -2.51
C GLY A 177 -14.81 27.62 -3.48
N LEU A 178 -13.73 26.83 -3.45
CA LEU A 178 -12.56 26.96 -4.31
C LEU A 178 -12.72 26.13 -5.58
N PHE A 179 -12.04 26.57 -6.64
CA PHE A 179 -11.88 25.80 -7.87
C PHE A 179 -10.42 25.35 -7.93
N ASN A 180 -10.17 24.06 -7.87
CA ASN A 180 -8.81 23.50 -7.88
C ASN A 180 -8.56 22.78 -9.20
N THR A 181 -7.50 23.19 -9.91
CA THR A 181 -6.98 22.44 -11.05
C THR A 181 -6.08 21.28 -10.59
N ARG A 182 -5.68 20.40 -11.51
CA ARG A 182 -4.68 19.35 -11.21
C ARG A 182 -3.38 19.97 -10.72
N GLN A 183 -2.92 21.03 -11.39
CA GLN A 183 -1.69 21.74 -11.07
C GLN A 183 -1.79 22.37 -9.67
N ASP A 184 -2.94 22.95 -9.33
CA ASP A 184 -3.21 23.52 -8.00
C ASP A 184 -3.07 22.50 -6.88
N ILE A 185 -3.57 21.29 -7.09
CA ILE A 185 -3.52 20.18 -6.13
C ILE A 185 -2.09 19.62 -6.06
N VAL A 186 -1.43 19.42 -7.20
CA VAL A 186 -0.01 18.97 -7.23
C VAL A 186 0.87 19.93 -6.46
N SER A 187 0.77 21.24 -6.75
CA SER A 187 1.52 22.26 -6.04
C SER A 187 1.23 22.23 -4.54
N ALA A 188 -0.05 22.19 -4.16
CA ALA A 188 -0.46 22.20 -2.76
C ALA A 188 0.00 20.95 -1.98
N ILE A 189 0.11 19.78 -2.62
CA ILE A 189 0.69 18.59 -2.00
C ILE A 189 2.17 18.78 -1.68
N ILE A 190 2.92 19.47 -2.55
CA ILE A 190 4.36 19.69 -2.36
C ILE A 190 4.60 20.80 -1.33
N ASP A 191 3.92 21.94 -1.45
CA ASP A 191 3.93 23.06 -0.48
C ASP A 191 3.56 22.58 0.94
N TRP A 192 2.77 21.50 1.07
CA TRP A 192 2.40 21.00 2.40
C TRP A 192 3.59 20.48 3.20
N TRP A 193 4.58 19.86 2.54
CA TRP A 193 5.68 19.18 3.23
C TRP A 193 7.05 19.80 3.04
N ASP A 194 7.24 20.67 2.05
CA ASP A 194 8.52 21.36 1.90
C ASP A 194 8.71 22.40 3.01
N GLU A 195 9.98 22.69 3.32
CA GLU A 195 10.33 23.47 4.52
C GLU A 195 10.33 24.98 4.26
N ASP A 196 10.12 25.39 3.01
CA ASP A 196 10.14 26.80 2.61
C ASP A 196 8.77 27.45 2.78
N VAL A 197 8.62 28.73 2.41
CA VAL A 197 7.36 29.48 2.51
C VAL A 197 7.00 30.11 1.16
N ASP A 198 7.58 29.57 0.10
CA ASP A 198 7.44 30.05 -1.26
C ASP A 198 6.45 29.17 -2.02
N GLN A 199 5.44 29.78 -2.63
CA GLN A 199 4.40 29.04 -3.33
C GLN A 199 4.97 28.34 -4.58
N LEU A 200 4.84 27.01 -4.64
CA LEU A 200 5.21 26.23 -5.82
C LEU A 200 4.18 26.40 -6.95
N SER A 201 4.68 26.59 -8.16
CA SER A 201 3.92 26.51 -9.40
C SER A 201 4.51 25.40 -10.27
N PHE A 202 3.71 24.37 -10.51
CA PHE A 202 4.03 23.29 -11.44
C PHE A 202 3.48 23.58 -12.85
N ASP A 203 4.36 23.61 -13.85
CA ASP A 203 4.00 23.71 -15.26
C ASP A 203 4.34 22.39 -16.00
N PRO A 204 3.34 21.55 -16.33
CA PRO A 204 3.57 20.30 -17.04
C PRO A 204 4.04 20.50 -18.48
N GLY A 205 3.74 21.64 -19.12
CA GLY A 205 4.14 21.94 -20.49
C GLY A 205 5.59 22.40 -20.60
N ALA A 206 6.05 23.21 -19.64
CA ALA A 206 7.45 23.60 -19.51
C ALA A 206 8.32 22.50 -18.88
N ASN A 207 7.70 21.46 -18.32
CA ASN A 207 8.35 20.41 -17.56
C ASN A 207 9.20 20.96 -16.40
N ALA A 208 8.62 21.89 -15.64
CA ALA A 208 9.35 22.65 -14.62
C ALA A 208 8.48 22.93 -13.41
N VAL A 209 9.15 23.13 -12.28
CA VAL A 209 8.59 23.77 -11.10
C VAL A 209 9.25 25.13 -10.92
N SER A 210 8.51 26.08 -10.38
CA SER A 210 8.98 27.45 -10.13
C SER A 210 8.32 28.01 -8.88
N THR A 211 8.89 29.06 -8.29
CA THR A 211 8.28 29.79 -7.18
C THR A 211 7.61 31.06 -7.74
N VAL A 212 6.35 31.30 -7.36
CA VAL A 212 5.54 32.42 -7.89
C VAL A 212 5.22 33.49 -6.84
N GLY A 213 5.70 33.33 -5.62
CA GLY A 213 5.51 34.28 -4.51
C GLY A 213 5.66 33.58 -3.17
N SER A 214 5.17 34.22 -2.11
CA SER A 214 5.01 33.57 -0.80
C SER A 214 3.73 32.74 -0.80
N GLU A 215 3.77 31.60 -0.11
CA GLU A 215 2.62 30.74 0.14
C GLU A 215 1.43 31.56 0.63
N ASN A 216 0.44 31.70 -0.23
CA ASN A 216 -0.84 32.26 0.16
C ASN A 216 -1.61 31.17 0.88
N ASP A 217 -1.62 31.25 2.21
CA ASP A 217 -2.33 30.34 3.10
C ASP A 217 -3.85 30.53 2.94
N VAL A 218 -4.40 29.90 1.89
CA VAL A 218 -5.85 29.83 1.62
C VAL A 218 -6.59 29.15 2.77
N TYR A 219 -5.89 28.29 3.52
CA TYR A 219 -6.42 27.52 4.63
C TYR A 219 -6.87 28.41 5.79
N ARG A 220 -6.24 29.57 5.99
CA ARG A 220 -6.70 30.58 6.96
C ARG A 220 -8.06 31.19 6.66
N ARG A 221 -8.54 31.09 5.41
CA ARG A 221 -9.83 31.62 4.97
C ARG A 221 -10.95 30.58 5.06
N PHE A 222 -10.63 29.34 5.41
CA PHE A 222 -11.62 28.29 5.60
C PHE A 222 -12.51 28.59 6.80
N LYS A 223 -13.67 27.92 6.83
CA LYS A 223 -14.61 28.02 7.95
C LYS A 223 -13.93 27.70 9.29
N ASP A 224 -13.07 26.67 9.29
CA ASP A 224 -12.22 26.28 10.40
C ASP A 224 -10.75 26.50 9.98
N PRO A 225 -10.16 27.67 10.31
CA PRO A 225 -8.82 28.03 9.86
C PRO A 225 -7.71 27.14 10.45
N TYR A 226 -6.73 26.81 9.63
CA TYR A 226 -5.45 26.23 10.03
C TYR A 226 -4.33 26.78 9.14
N SER A 227 -3.09 26.38 9.43
CA SER A 227 -1.91 26.75 8.64
C SER A 227 -1.34 25.52 7.95
N ILE A 228 -0.60 25.75 6.87
CA ILE A 228 0.24 24.75 6.22
C ILE A 228 1.30 24.24 7.20
N LYS A 229 1.67 22.97 7.07
CA LYS A 229 2.58 22.28 8.00
C LYS A 229 4.04 22.58 7.74
N ASN A 230 4.43 22.66 6.47
CA ASN A 230 5.79 22.87 5.98
C ASN A 230 6.79 21.84 6.57
N ALA A 231 6.34 20.58 6.67
CA ALA A 231 7.11 19.46 7.17
C ALA A 231 6.57 18.13 6.63
N PRO A 232 7.40 17.06 6.56
CA PRO A 232 6.97 15.74 6.09
C PRO A 232 5.66 15.26 6.73
N PHE A 233 4.87 14.52 5.94
CA PHE A 233 3.65 13.87 6.42
C PHE A 233 3.98 12.86 7.53
N ASP A 234 3.27 12.95 8.64
CA ASP A 234 3.24 11.97 9.74
C ASP A 234 2.15 10.93 9.51
N SER A 235 1.08 11.30 8.79
CA SER A 235 -0.02 10.45 8.38
C SER A 235 -0.50 10.79 6.98
N LEU A 236 -1.00 9.79 6.25
CA LEU A 236 -1.70 10.03 4.98
C LEU A 236 -2.99 10.83 5.14
N GLU A 237 -3.63 10.79 6.31
CA GLU A 237 -4.86 11.54 6.57
C GLU A 237 -4.67 13.06 6.48
N GLU A 238 -3.43 13.55 6.63
CA GLU A 238 -3.10 14.96 6.45
C GLU A 238 -3.40 15.45 5.03
N LEU A 239 -3.40 14.58 4.02
CA LEU A 239 -3.80 14.95 2.66
C LEU A 239 -5.22 15.53 2.61
N ARG A 240 -6.11 15.13 3.53
CA ARG A 240 -7.48 15.69 3.61
C ARG A 240 -7.53 17.14 4.06
N LEU A 241 -6.42 17.68 4.58
CA LEU A 241 -6.25 19.09 4.90
C LEU A 241 -5.77 19.90 3.68
N ILE A 242 -5.45 19.26 2.57
CA ILE A 242 -4.93 19.93 1.38
C ILE A 242 -6.10 20.28 0.48
N ARG A 243 -6.09 21.51 -0.07
CA ARG A 243 -7.14 22.00 -0.96
C ARG A 243 -7.33 21.06 -2.15
N GLY A 244 -8.58 20.84 -2.54
CA GLY A 244 -8.94 19.97 -3.67
C GLY A 244 -8.81 18.46 -3.42
N ILE A 245 -8.46 18.02 -2.20
CA ILE A 245 -8.49 16.61 -1.80
C ILE A 245 -9.79 16.34 -1.03
N ASP A 246 -10.85 16.07 -1.77
CA ASP A 246 -12.14 15.65 -1.21
C ASP A 246 -12.31 14.12 -1.21
N ASP A 247 -13.50 13.64 -0.82
CA ASP A 247 -13.78 12.21 -0.75
C ASP A 247 -13.76 11.52 -2.12
N GLU A 248 -14.12 12.24 -3.20
CA GLU A 248 -14.10 11.70 -4.56
C GLU A 248 -12.66 11.58 -5.06
N PHE A 249 -11.82 12.60 -4.83
CA PHE A 249 -10.39 12.54 -5.06
C PHE A 249 -9.73 11.41 -4.27
N TRP A 250 -10.05 11.29 -2.98
CA TRP A 250 -9.49 10.25 -2.10
C TRP A 250 -9.81 8.85 -2.61
N ALA A 251 -11.08 8.59 -2.91
CA ALA A 251 -11.56 7.31 -3.42
C ALA A 251 -11.08 7.02 -4.86
N THR A 252 -10.57 8.02 -5.60
CA THR A 252 -10.05 7.81 -6.95
C THR A 252 -8.54 7.59 -6.96
N PHE A 253 -7.78 8.42 -6.24
CA PHE A 253 -6.32 8.53 -6.40
C PHE A 253 -5.50 8.10 -5.19
N ILE A 254 -6.10 8.01 -4.00
CA ILE A 254 -5.37 7.73 -2.76
C ILE A 254 -5.62 6.29 -2.32
N GLU A 255 -6.88 5.97 -2.01
CA GLU A 255 -7.31 4.68 -1.49
C GLU A 255 -8.61 4.22 -2.18
N PRO A 256 -8.50 3.62 -3.38
CA PRO A 256 -9.68 3.23 -4.15
C PRO A 256 -10.50 2.11 -3.53
N ASN A 257 -9.89 1.30 -2.66
CA ASN A 257 -10.59 0.28 -1.91
C ASN A 257 -10.12 0.26 -0.44
N PRO A 258 -10.87 0.91 0.46
CA PRO A 258 -10.56 0.95 1.90
C PRO A 258 -10.51 -0.43 2.58
N GLU A 259 -11.21 -1.43 2.03
CA GLU A 259 -11.19 -2.80 2.55
C GLU A 259 -9.94 -3.58 2.11
N ASN A 260 -9.20 -3.05 1.12
CA ASN A 260 -7.97 -3.65 0.63
C ASN A 260 -6.83 -2.62 0.62
N PRO A 261 -6.01 -2.54 1.69
CA PRO A 261 -4.93 -1.56 1.78
C PRO A 261 -3.81 -1.80 0.74
N GLU A 262 -3.73 -2.99 0.12
CA GLU A 262 -2.82 -3.22 -1.02
C GLU A 262 -3.21 -2.39 -2.25
N SER A 263 -4.47 -1.98 -2.37
CA SER A 263 -4.98 -1.19 -3.50
C SER A 263 -4.57 0.28 -3.45
N ARG A 264 -4.14 0.76 -2.28
CA ARG A 264 -3.66 2.12 -2.07
C ARG A 264 -2.61 2.46 -3.12
N ILE A 265 -2.61 3.69 -3.63
CA ILE A 265 -1.74 4.13 -4.74
C ILE A 265 -0.51 4.88 -4.22
N VAL A 266 -0.66 5.52 -3.06
CA VAL A 266 0.34 6.42 -2.47
C VAL A 266 0.89 5.90 -1.14
N THR A 267 2.01 6.48 -0.71
CA THR A 267 2.63 6.26 0.59
C THR A 267 3.36 7.51 1.07
N ILE A 268 3.65 7.57 2.36
CA ILE A 268 4.56 8.54 2.99
C ILE A 268 5.89 7.89 3.41
N TYR A 269 6.02 6.58 3.16
CA TYR A 269 7.17 5.76 3.52
C TYR A 269 7.87 5.28 2.25
N GLY A 270 9.16 5.61 2.06
CA GLY A 270 9.88 5.08 0.90
C GLY A 270 11.09 5.88 0.47
N SER A 271 11.85 5.31 -0.46
CA SER A 271 13.03 5.94 -1.06
C SER A 271 12.71 6.77 -2.31
N GLY A 272 11.49 6.65 -2.86
CA GLY A 272 11.10 7.22 -4.16
C GLY A 272 11.37 6.31 -5.36
N MET A 273 11.97 5.13 -5.15
CA MET A 273 12.04 4.08 -6.17
C MET A 273 10.75 3.26 -6.18
N VAL A 274 10.35 2.76 -7.35
CA VAL A 274 9.13 1.95 -7.52
C VAL A 274 9.47 0.49 -7.82
N ASN A 275 8.77 -0.48 -7.23
CA ASN A 275 8.93 -1.90 -7.51
C ASN A 275 7.98 -2.37 -8.62
N PRO A 276 8.47 -2.68 -9.83
CA PRO A 276 7.63 -3.05 -10.97
C PRO A 276 6.97 -4.42 -10.84
N ASN A 277 7.34 -5.25 -9.87
CA ASN A 277 6.67 -6.53 -9.62
C ASN A 277 5.45 -6.40 -8.69
N GLU A 278 5.41 -5.39 -7.83
CA GLU A 278 4.38 -5.23 -6.80
C GLU A 278 3.53 -3.98 -6.96
N ALA A 279 4.04 -2.93 -7.61
CA ALA A 279 3.31 -1.70 -7.81
C ALA A 279 2.03 -1.93 -8.61
N PRO A 280 0.87 -1.38 -8.17
CA PRO A 280 -0.34 -1.35 -8.98
C PRO A 280 -0.02 -0.83 -10.39
N PRO A 281 -0.59 -1.40 -11.46
CA PRO A 281 -0.25 -0.99 -12.82
C PRO A 281 -0.46 0.52 -13.08
N GLU A 282 -1.38 1.16 -12.36
CA GLU A 282 -1.64 2.60 -12.38
C GLU A 282 -0.45 3.40 -11.86
N VAL A 283 0.19 2.94 -10.77
CA VAL A 283 1.43 3.53 -10.24
C VAL A 283 2.56 3.39 -11.26
N LEU A 284 2.63 2.26 -11.97
CA LEU A 284 3.63 2.05 -13.02
C LEU A 284 3.38 2.94 -14.23
N LEU A 285 2.14 3.10 -14.65
CA LEU A 285 1.77 4.01 -15.73
C LEU A 285 2.15 5.46 -15.35
N ALA A 286 1.76 5.91 -14.16
CA ALA A 286 2.12 7.24 -13.66
C ALA A 286 3.65 7.45 -13.59
N ARG A 287 4.39 6.45 -13.10
CA ARG A 287 5.86 6.51 -13.01
C ARG A 287 6.53 6.49 -14.38
N VAL A 288 6.01 5.77 -15.36
CA VAL A 288 6.54 5.78 -16.73
C VAL A 288 6.25 7.13 -17.40
N CYS A 289 5.01 7.61 -17.27
CA CYS A 289 4.58 8.87 -17.88
C CYS A 289 5.20 10.11 -17.25
N SER A 290 5.74 10.02 -16.02
CA SER A 290 6.56 11.12 -15.48
C SER A 290 7.86 11.34 -16.26
N PHE A 291 8.38 10.32 -16.95
CA PHE A 291 9.62 10.45 -17.76
C PHE A 291 9.35 10.68 -19.24
N ILE A 292 8.28 10.07 -19.78
CA ILE A 292 7.97 10.08 -21.22
C ILE A 292 6.51 10.52 -21.49
N PRO A 293 6.09 11.70 -21.02
CA PRO A 293 4.70 12.14 -21.00
C PRO A 293 4.06 12.27 -22.39
N ALA A 294 4.86 12.51 -23.43
CA ALA A 294 4.39 12.72 -24.80
C ALA A 294 4.16 11.41 -25.60
N THR A 295 4.42 10.24 -25.00
CA THR A 295 4.26 8.96 -25.70
C THR A 295 2.81 8.53 -25.79
N THR A 296 2.47 7.71 -26.79
CA THR A 296 1.12 7.17 -27.00
C THR A 296 0.55 6.50 -25.76
N LEU A 297 1.39 5.76 -25.03
CA LEU A 297 1.03 5.13 -23.74
C LEU A 297 0.48 6.11 -22.70
N CYS A 298 0.93 7.37 -22.74
CA CYS A 298 0.61 8.40 -21.75
C CYS A 298 -0.50 9.35 -22.20
N VAL A 299 -0.59 9.63 -23.50
CA VAL A 299 -1.57 10.58 -24.05
C VAL A 299 -2.88 9.93 -24.47
N ASP A 300 -2.85 8.65 -24.87
CA ASP A 300 -4.04 7.89 -25.27
C ASP A 300 -4.59 7.09 -24.07
N PRO A 301 -5.81 7.41 -23.57
CA PRO A 301 -6.43 6.66 -22.48
C PRO A 301 -6.59 5.17 -22.77
N LEU A 302 -6.81 4.78 -24.03
CA LEU A 302 -7.00 3.38 -24.41
C LEU A 302 -5.70 2.58 -24.29
N GLU A 303 -4.57 3.16 -24.69
CA GLU A 303 -3.25 2.53 -24.54
C GLU A 303 -2.86 2.39 -23.07
N GLY A 304 -3.10 3.43 -22.26
CA GLY A 304 -2.91 3.36 -20.81
C GLY A 304 -3.76 2.26 -20.16
N MET A 305 -5.04 2.14 -20.56
CA MET A 305 -5.92 1.06 -20.10
C MET A 305 -5.45 -0.33 -20.52
N ARG A 306 -4.96 -0.49 -21.76
CA ARG A 306 -4.38 -1.76 -22.25
C ARG A 306 -3.19 -2.17 -21.39
N PHE A 307 -2.27 -1.24 -21.11
CA PHE A 307 -1.11 -1.49 -20.25
C PHE A 307 -1.52 -1.94 -18.84
N VAL A 308 -2.45 -1.21 -18.22
CA VAL A 308 -2.96 -1.51 -16.89
C VAL A 308 -3.63 -2.89 -16.84
N GLN A 309 -4.55 -3.14 -17.77
CA GLN A 309 -5.31 -4.40 -17.81
C GLN A 309 -4.43 -5.60 -18.12
N LEU A 310 -3.45 -5.46 -19.02
CA LEU A 310 -2.51 -6.52 -19.37
C LEU A 310 -1.68 -6.94 -18.15
N LEU A 311 -1.08 -5.97 -17.45
CA LEU A 311 -0.27 -6.24 -16.25
C LEU A 311 -1.11 -6.82 -15.12
N ARG A 312 -2.34 -6.34 -14.92
CA ARG A 312 -3.25 -6.91 -13.92
C ARG A 312 -3.57 -8.37 -14.23
N THR A 313 -4.03 -8.64 -15.46
CA THR A 313 -4.42 -9.98 -15.92
C THR A 313 -3.28 -10.98 -15.81
N ILE A 314 -2.07 -10.61 -16.23
CA ILE A 314 -0.93 -11.56 -16.18
C ILE A 314 -0.47 -11.87 -14.76
N ARG A 315 -0.53 -10.89 -13.85
CA ARG A 315 -0.18 -11.09 -12.44
C ARG A 315 -1.21 -11.94 -11.71
N ASP A 316 -2.49 -11.82 -12.07
CA ASP A 316 -3.56 -12.65 -11.52
C ASP A 316 -3.44 -14.10 -12.02
N LEU A 317 -3.04 -14.31 -13.27
CA LEU A 317 -2.86 -15.65 -13.85
C LEU A 317 -1.58 -16.34 -13.35
N VAL A 318 -0.47 -15.59 -13.26
CA VAL A 318 0.84 -16.12 -12.90
C VAL A 318 1.46 -15.19 -11.86
N PRO A 319 1.30 -15.51 -10.56
CA PRO A 319 1.70 -14.61 -9.48
C PRO A 319 3.19 -14.75 -9.14
N VAL A 320 4.04 -14.67 -10.17
CA VAL A 320 5.51 -14.66 -10.05
C VAL A 320 6.06 -13.29 -10.43
N PRO A 321 7.15 -12.81 -9.78
CA PRO A 321 7.85 -11.63 -10.26
C PRO A 321 8.35 -11.88 -11.70
N PHE A 322 7.99 -11.04 -12.66
CA PHE A 322 8.46 -11.15 -14.05
C PHE A 322 9.74 -10.35 -14.30
N PHE A 323 9.96 -9.30 -13.50
CA PHE A 323 11.09 -8.40 -13.68
C PHE A 323 12.17 -8.73 -12.66
N THR A 324 13.22 -9.42 -13.09
CA THR A 324 14.35 -9.75 -12.20
C THR A 324 15.23 -8.53 -11.92
N ARG A 325 15.28 -7.60 -12.88
CA ARG A 325 16.00 -6.33 -12.83
C ARG A 325 15.11 -5.20 -13.33
N SER A 326 15.41 -3.97 -12.93
CA SER A 326 14.73 -2.76 -13.41
C SER A 326 14.75 -2.63 -14.94
N SER A 327 15.85 -3.06 -15.57
CA SER A 327 16.00 -3.07 -17.03
C SER A 327 14.98 -3.95 -17.75
N ASP A 328 14.48 -4.99 -17.07
CA ASP A 328 13.55 -5.96 -17.66
C ASP A 328 12.15 -5.34 -17.80
N PHE A 329 11.77 -4.48 -16.85
CA PHE A 329 10.56 -3.66 -16.96
C PHE A 329 10.68 -2.62 -18.09
N LEU A 330 11.85 -2.00 -18.25
CA LEU A 330 12.09 -1.09 -19.37
C LEU A 330 12.02 -1.82 -20.72
N ASN A 331 12.59 -3.02 -20.82
CA ASN A 331 12.45 -3.84 -22.02
C ASN A 331 10.99 -4.19 -22.31
N PHE A 332 10.19 -4.45 -21.27
CA PHE A 332 8.75 -4.72 -21.41
C PHE A 332 7.99 -3.54 -22.02
N ILE A 333 8.19 -2.31 -21.52
CA ILE A 333 7.52 -1.12 -22.09
C ILE A 333 8.04 -0.78 -23.50
N GLU A 334 9.30 -1.08 -23.79
CA GLU A 334 9.90 -0.90 -25.12
C GLU A 334 9.56 -2.04 -26.10
N GLY A 335 8.85 -3.08 -25.66
CA GLY A 335 8.56 -4.28 -26.46
C GLY A 335 9.81 -5.07 -26.88
N LYS A 336 10.94 -4.85 -26.19
CA LYS A 336 12.24 -5.45 -26.45
C LYS A 336 12.45 -6.68 -25.57
N GLY A 337 13.53 -7.42 -25.87
CA GLY A 337 13.97 -8.56 -25.07
C GLY A 337 14.08 -9.84 -25.89
N SER A 338 14.43 -10.91 -25.20
CA SER A 338 14.42 -12.28 -25.70
C SER A 338 13.00 -12.86 -25.71
N ALA A 339 12.81 -14.00 -26.38
CA ALA A 339 11.53 -14.72 -26.40
C ALA A 339 11.02 -15.17 -25.01
N ARG A 340 11.86 -15.13 -23.98
CA ARG A 340 11.51 -15.43 -22.58
C ARG A 340 11.14 -14.20 -21.76
N ASP A 341 11.38 -13.00 -22.29
CA ASP A 341 10.97 -11.76 -21.63
C ASP A 341 9.46 -11.54 -21.84
N LEU A 342 8.82 -10.86 -20.90
CA LEU A 342 7.36 -10.82 -20.76
C LEU A 342 6.64 -10.32 -22.02
N TYR A 343 7.09 -9.21 -22.62
CA TYR A 343 6.39 -8.63 -23.78
C TYR A 343 6.48 -9.53 -25.02
N PRO A 344 7.67 -9.97 -25.49
CA PRO A 344 7.75 -10.92 -26.60
C PRO A 344 7.00 -12.23 -26.35
N MET A 345 7.01 -12.73 -25.12
CA MET A 345 6.26 -13.93 -24.75
C MET A 345 4.75 -13.70 -24.95
N LEU A 346 4.19 -12.60 -24.42
CA LEU A 346 2.77 -12.26 -24.59
C LEU A 346 2.43 -12.03 -26.06
N GLN A 347 3.29 -11.37 -26.82
CA GLN A 347 3.11 -11.16 -28.25
C GLN A 347 3.02 -12.48 -29.03
N SER A 348 3.84 -13.46 -28.67
CA SER A 348 3.82 -14.81 -29.25
C SER A 348 2.51 -15.55 -28.95
N TYR A 349 1.98 -15.42 -27.73
CA TYR A 349 0.74 -16.09 -27.32
C TYR A 349 -0.53 -15.41 -27.84
N LEU A 350 -0.58 -14.07 -27.80
CA LEU A 350 -1.78 -13.30 -28.14
C LEU A 350 -1.85 -12.89 -29.62
N GLY A 351 -0.71 -12.93 -30.33
CA GLY A 351 -0.54 -12.38 -31.66
C GLY A 351 -0.14 -10.90 -31.63
N ALA A 352 0.68 -10.49 -32.61
CA ALA A 352 1.25 -9.15 -32.66
C ALA A 352 0.22 -8.02 -32.86
N GLU A 353 -0.93 -8.33 -33.45
CA GLU A 353 -2.03 -7.36 -33.71
C GLU A 353 -3.14 -7.44 -32.66
N SER A 354 -2.91 -8.15 -31.54
CA SER A 354 -3.91 -8.27 -30.49
C SER A 354 -4.22 -6.92 -29.86
N GLY A 355 -5.51 -6.55 -29.83
CA GLY A 355 -5.99 -5.33 -29.16
C GLY A 355 -5.85 -5.35 -27.62
N MET A 356 -5.31 -6.44 -27.05
CA MET A 356 -4.95 -6.54 -25.62
C MET A 356 -3.53 -6.06 -25.32
N LEU A 357 -2.66 -6.02 -26.32
CA LEU A 357 -1.29 -5.50 -26.15
C LEU A 357 -1.33 -3.97 -26.26
N PHE A 358 -0.62 -3.30 -25.37
CA PHE A 358 -0.34 -1.87 -25.53
C PHE A 358 0.76 -1.68 -26.57
N MET A 359 0.79 -0.53 -27.23
CA MET A 359 1.83 -0.17 -28.17
C MET A 359 3.15 0.12 -27.44
N PRO A 360 4.26 -0.56 -27.80
CA PRO A 360 5.56 -0.27 -27.20
C PRO A 360 6.00 1.17 -27.40
N VAL A 361 6.69 1.71 -26.41
CA VAL A 361 7.21 3.09 -26.43
C VAL A 361 8.71 3.12 -26.68
N GLU A 362 9.19 4.19 -27.30
CA GLU A 362 10.62 4.44 -27.44
C GLU A 362 11.11 5.32 -26.28
N VAL A 363 12.12 4.84 -25.55
CA VAL A 363 12.74 5.58 -24.44
C VAL A 363 14.11 6.10 -24.88
N PRO A 364 14.32 7.44 -24.93
CA PRO A 364 15.63 8.02 -25.21
C PRO A 364 16.72 7.52 -24.25
N ALA A 365 17.93 7.28 -24.76
CA ALA A 365 18.99 6.62 -23.99
C ALA A 365 19.38 7.37 -22.69
N ASN A 366 19.33 8.71 -22.71
CA ASN A 366 19.56 9.56 -21.54
C ASN A 366 18.50 9.31 -20.45
N LEU A 367 17.21 9.31 -20.82
CA LEU A 367 16.10 9.05 -19.90
C LEU A 367 16.08 7.60 -19.43
N ARG A 368 16.45 6.65 -20.29
CA ARG A 368 16.44 5.23 -19.96
C ARG A 368 17.33 4.91 -18.75
N ALA A 369 18.49 5.54 -18.65
CA ALA A 369 19.40 5.35 -17.52
C ALA A 369 18.86 5.94 -16.21
N GLU A 370 18.10 7.01 -16.29
CA GLU A 370 17.42 7.64 -15.15
C GLU A 370 16.21 6.81 -14.69
N MET A 371 15.34 6.41 -15.64
CA MET A 371 14.23 5.49 -15.40
C MET A 371 14.73 4.21 -14.73
N ASN A 372 15.82 3.62 -15.21
CA ASN A 372 16.36 2.39 -14.63
C ASN A 372 16.79 2.55 -13.17
N ARG A 373 17.26 3.73 -12.76
CA ARG A 373 17.60 4.07 -11.36
C ARG A 373 16.37 4.38 -10.50
N SER A 374 15.25 4.70 -11.14
CA SER A 374 13.97 5.01 -10.49
C SER A 374 13.14 3.77 -10.12
N PHE A 375 13.53 2.58 -10.60
CA PHE A 375 12.87 1.31 -10.30
C PHE A 375 13.80 0.37 -9.53
N VAL A 376 13.24 -0.49 -8.69
CA VAL A 376 13.97 -1.49 -7.91
C VAL A 376 13.17 -2.78 -7.76
N THR A 377 13.78 -3.95 -7.91
CA THR A 377 13.07 -5.25 -7.85
C THR A 377 13.12 -5.92 -6.48
N SER A 378 13.46 -5.15 -5.44
CA SER A 378 13.46 -5.54 -4.04
C SER A 378 12.54 -4.63 -3.22
N ALA A 379 12.05 -5.14 -2.10
CA ALA A 379 11.27 -4.40 -1.11
C ALA A 379 12.03 -4.38 0.21
N GLN A 380 12.19 -3.18 0.76
CA GLN A 380 12.92 -2.96 2.02
C GLN A 380 12.03 -2.37 3.11
N ILE A 381 10.93 -1.71 2.75
CA ILE A 381 9.95 -1.19 3.70
C ILE A 381 8.62 -1.86 3.39
N LEU A 382 8.05 -2.52 4.38
CA LEU A 382 6.79 -3.27 4.25
C LEU A 382 5.76 -2.68 5.21
N THR A 383 4.53 -2.51 4.74
CA THR A 383 3.38 -2.41 5.64
C THR A 383 2.85 -3.82 5.90
N ILE A 384 2.60 -4.12 7.16
CA ILE A 384 1.99 -5.37 7.61
C ILE A 384 0.80 -5.00 8.49
N GLU A 385 -0.38 -5.43 8.07
CA GLU A 385 -1.62 -5.34 8.82
C GLU A 385 -2.03 -6.75 9.25
N VAL A 386 -2.28 -6.94 10.54
CA VAL A 386 -2.72 -8.24 11.06
C VAL A 386 -4.00 -8.05 11.86
N THR A 387 -5.06 -8.73 11.46
CA THR A 387 -6.33 -8.76 12.19
C THR A 387 -6.45 -10.06 12.95
N GLY A 388 -6.39 -10.01 14.28
CA GLY A 388 -6.69 -11.15 15.13
C GLY A 388 -8.19 -11.22 15.41
N THR A 389 -8.78 -12.41 15.36
CA THR A 389 -10.21 -12.64 15.62
C THR A 389 -10.40 -13.74 16.64
N VAL A 390 -11.18 -13.46 17.70
CA VAL A 390 -11.58 -14.44 18.72
C VAL A 390 -13.07 -14.25 18.97
N ASN A 391 -13.88 -15.26 18.66
CA ASN A 391 -15.34 -15.17 18.69
C ASN A 391 -15.84 -13.96 17.86
N ARG A 392 -16.32 -12.91 18.54
CA ARG A 392 -16.78 -11.64 17.93
C ARG A 392 -15.78 -10.50 18.10
N ALA A 393 -14.73 -10.68 18.91
CA ALA A 393 -13.72 -9.66 19.12
C ALA A 393 -12.73 -9.69 17.95
N LYS A 394 -12.44 -8.50 17.42
CA LYS A 394 -11.41 -8.28 16.40
C LYS A 394 -10.49 -7.19 16.88
N THR A 395 -9.20 -7.38 16.70
CA THR A 395 -8.17 -6.37 16.97
C THR A 395 -7.25 -6.31 15.77
N LYS A 396 -7.03 -5.11 15.22
CA LYS A 396 -6.12 -4.92 14.09
C LYS A 396 -4.82 -4.30 14.58
N ILE A 397 -3.69 -4.82 14.10
CA ILE A 397 -2.38 -4.21 14.30
C ILE A 397 -1.86 -3.76 12.95
N ARG A 398 -1.57 -2.47 12.81
CA ARG A 398 -0.97 -1.89 11.62
C ARG A 398 0.45 -1.46 11.94
N THR A 399 1.40 -1.89 11.11
CA THR A 399 2.81 -1.55 11.29
C THR A 399 3.50 -1.27 9.97
N VAL A 400 4.46 -0.35 10.00
CA VAL A 400 5.42 -0.13 8.92
C VAL A 400 6.78 -0.59 9.41
N MET A 401 7.38 -1.50 8.66
CA MET A 401 8.61 -2.19 9.04
C MET A 401 9.73 -1.91 8.04
N ASN A 402 10.92 -1.61 8.56
CA ASN A 402 12.14 -1.45 7.78
C ASN A 402 13.02 -2.70 7.89
N PHE A 403 13.31 -3.28 6.73
CA PHE A 403 14.21 -4.40 6.53
C PHE A 403 15.48 -3.97 5.76
N HIS A 404 15.75 -2.67 5.61
CA HIS A 404 16.94 -2.17 4.92
C HIS A 404 18.21 -2.30 5.77
N ASP A 405 19.16 -3.12 5.33
CA ASP A 405 20.47 -3.38 5.96
C ASP A 405 21.34 -2.18 6.42
N ARG A 406 21.03 -0.94 6.00
CA ARG A 406 21.78 0.28 6.36
C ARG A 406 21.26 0.96 7.62
N TRP A 407 20.10 0.57 8.15
CA TRP A 407 19.64 1.09 9.44
C TRP A 407 20.33 0.29 10.55
N THR A 408 21.35 0.89 11.16
CA THR A 408 21.99 0.39 12.38
C THR A 408 21.31 1.02 13.60
N PRO A 409 20.94 0.24 14.63
CA PRO A 409 20.42 0.80 15.88
C PRO A 409 21.41 1.80 16.49
N PRO A 410 20.96 2.87 17.15
CA PRO A 410 21.87 3.76 17.88
C PRO A 410 22.61 2.97 18.99
N PRO A 411 23.87 3.31 19.29
CA PRO A 411 24.63 2.69 20.38
C PRO A 411 23.85 2.69 21.71
N PRO A 412 23.96 1.63 22.54
CA PRO A 412 25.01 0.60 22.57
C PRO A 412 24.67 -0.69 21.80
N LEU A 413 23.57 -0.71 21.04
CA LEU A 413 23.15 -1.86 20.25
C LEU A 413 23.98 -1.97 18.96
N THR A 414 25.28 -2.23 19.09
CA THR A 414 26.17 -2.56 17.97
C THR A 414 25.89 -3.98 17.49
N GLY A 415 24.81 -4.16 16.74
CA GLY A 415 24.41 -5.43 16.14
C GLY A 415 24.10 -5.27 14.66
N THR A 416 24.25 -6.36 13.90
CA THR A 416 23.60 -6.51 12.59
C THR A 416 22.10 -6.37 12.77
N MET A 417 21.43 -5.72 11.80
CA MET A 417 19.99 -5.52 11.81
C MET A 417 19.28 -6.83 12.23
N PRO A 418 18.32 -6.81 13.18
CA PRO A 418 17.55 -8.02 13.44
C PRO A 418 16.88 -8.40 12.12
N GLY A 419 17.14 -9.60 11.60
CA GLY A 419 16.54 -10.11 10.35
C GLY A 419 15.00 -10.12 10.36
N LEU A 420 14.40 -9.74 11.48
CA LEU A 420 12.97 -9.57 11.73
C LEU A 420 12.46 -8.13 11.50
N GLY A 421 13.31 -7.23 11.01
CA GLY A 421 12.97 -5.83 10.71
C GLY A 421 12.75 -4.95 11.96
N ILE A 422 12.71 -3.64 11.72
CA ILE A 422 12.50 -2.59 12.74
C ILE A 422 11.19 -1.86 12.49
N PHE A 423 10.49 -1.51 13.57
CA PHE A 423 9.28 -0.72 13.54
C PHE A 423 9.59 0.76 13.25
N HIS A 424 9.03 1.29 12.16
CA HIS A 424 8.88 2.74 11.94
C HIS A 424 7.57 3.26 12.52
N TYR A 425 6.53 2.43 12.46
CA TYR A 425 5.19 2.74 12.93
C TYR A 425 4.56 1.48 13.52
N TYR A 426 3.81 1.63 14.61
CA TYR A 426 3.06 0.55 15.24
C TYR A 426 1.79 1.11 15.89
N ARG A 427 0.63 0.61 15.46
CA ARG A 427 -0.67 0.99 16.01
C ARG A 427 -1.54 -0.24 16.22
N VAL A 428 -2.25 -0.26 17.33
CA VAL A 428 -3.32 -1.20 17.64
C VAL A 428 -4.64 -0.45 17.46
N GLU A 429 -5.57 -1.03 16.71
CA GLU A 429 -6.89 -0.47 16.35
C GLU A 429 -8.03 -1.37 16.84
#